data_AF-A0A838TGN5-F1
#
_entry.id   AF-A0A838TGN5-F1
#
_cell.length_a   1.000
_cell.length_b   1.000
_cell.length_c   1.000
_cell.angle_alpha   90.00
_cell.angle_beta   90.00
_cell.angle_gamma   90.00
#
_symmetry.space_group_name_H-M   'P 1'
#
loop_
_entity.id
_entity.type
_entity.pdbx_description
1 polymer ?
#
loop_
_entity_poly.entity_id
_entity_poly.type
_entity_poly.pdbx_seq_one_letter_code
_entity_poly.pdbx_strand_id
1 'polypeptide(L)'
;MVSPDGQDVYVGLNMDDSYLVSSHDGGQTFGTPIKTNQSQPGHWWDANGAAIAPDGSVYFLVINFFLNYRGPAEITVVSSHD
;
A
#
# COMPACT_ATOMS: atom_id res chain seq x y z
N MET A 1 4.57 -7.43 1.08
CA MET A 1 4.88 -8.31 -0.08
C MET A 1 6.39 -8.39 -0.23
N VAL A 2 6.90 -9.52 -0.68
CA VAL A 2 8.34 -9.73 -0.91
C VAL A 2 8.51 -10.29 -2.32
N SER A 3 9.47 -9.79 -3.09
CA SER A 3 9.80 -10.30 -4.43
C SER A 3 10.31 -11.76 -4.35
N PRO A 4 10.26 -12.53 -5.46
CA PRO A 4 10.71 -13.92 -5.47
C PRO A 4 12.17 -14.14 -5.04
N ASP A 5 13.05 -13.17 -5.30
CA ASP A 5 14.47 -13.21 -4.92
C ASP A 5 14.74 -12.64 -3.51
N GLY A 6 13.69 -12.11 -2.86
CA GLY A 6 13.75 -11.53 -1.53
C GLY A 6 14.43 -10.16 -1.44
N GLN A 7 14.82 -9.52 -2.55
CA GLN A 7 15.49 -8.22 -2.52
C GLN A 7 14.50 -7.06 -2.32
N ASP A 8 13.36 -7.12 -3.00
CA ASP A 8 12.36 -6.07 -2.91
C ASP A 8 11.30 -6.40 -1.86
N VAL A 9 11.16 -5.53 -0.88
CA VAL A 9 10.17 -5.65 0.19
C VAL A 9 9.27 -4.43 0.16
N TYR A 10 7.97 -4.66 0.00
CA TYR A 10 6.96 -3.61 -0.03
C TYR A 10 6.01 -3.74 1.15
N VAL A 11 5.82 -2.65 1.88
CA VAL A 11 4.99 -2.61 3.09
C VAL A 11 3.93 -1.53 2.93
N GLY A 12 2.68 -1.93 3.16
CA GLY A 12 1.56 -1.01 3.35
C GLY A 12 1.28 -0.84 4.84
N LEU A 13 1.02 0.41 5.25
CA LEU A 13 0.67 0.78 6.63
C LEU A 13 -0.73 1.39 6.67
N ASN A 14 -1.48 0.98 7.68
CA ASN A 14 -2.91 1.25 7.84
C ASN A 14 -3.11 2.11 9.10
N MET A 15 -3.54 3.35 8.91
CA MET A 15 -3.98 4.27 9.97
C MET A 15 -5.13 5.14 9.42
N ASP A 16 -5.25 6.39 9.89
CA ASP A 16 -6.14 7.41 9.30
C ASP A 16 -5.73 7.78 7.85
N ASP A 17 -4.50 7.48 7.47
CA ASP A 17 -3.93 7.69 6.14
C ASP A 17 -3.26 6.41 5.65
N SER A 18 -3.16 6.26 4.33
CA SER A 18 -2.50 5.15 3.66
C SER A 18 -1.06 5.53 3.30
N TYR A 19 -0.13 4.66 3.71
CA TYR A 19 1.29 4.81 3.40
C TYR A 19 1.84 3.54 2.76
N LEU A 20 2.75 3.73 1.80
CA LEU A 20 3.55 2.68 1.20
C LEU A 20 5.03 2.99 1.41
N VAL A 21 5.82 1.95 1.64
CA VAL A 21 7.28 2.05 1.67
C VAL A 21 7.91 0.81 1.05
N SER A 22 9.03 1.01 0.38
CA SER A 22 9.82 -0.04 -0.27
C SER A 22 11.24 -0.13 0.31
N SER A 23 11.79 -1.32 0.18
CA SER A 23 13.19 -1.66 0.36
C SER A 23 13.64 -2.47 -0.86
N HIS A 24 14.90 -2.30 -1.24
CA HIS A 24 15.55 -3.01 -2.37
C HIS A 24 16.80 -3.78 -1.91
N ASP A 25 16.96 -3.98 -0.59
CA ASP A 25 18.11 -4.66 0.03
C ASP A 25 17.68 -5.76 1.01
N GLY A 26 16.52 -6.37 0.74
CA GLY A 26 15.94 -7.44 1.55
C GLY A 26 15.35 -6.97 2.87
N GLY A 27 14.90 -5.72 2.93
CA GLY A 27 14.30 -5.13 4.12
C GLY A 27 15.30 -4.65 5.18
N GLN A 28 16.58 -4.52 4.82
CA GLN A 28 17.61 -3.98 5.73
C GLN A 28 17.46 -2.47 5.90
N THR A 29 17.17 -1.77 4.80
CA THR A 29 16.84 -0.35 4.80
C THR A 29 15.56 -0.08 4.01
N PHE A 30 14.78 0.89 4.49
CA PHE A 30 13.56 1.34 3.84
C PHE A 30 13.70 2.80 3.43
N GLY A 31 13.08 3.16 2.31
CA GLY A 31 12.98 4.55 1.86
C GLY A 31 12.06 5.39 2.75
N THR A 32 11.82 6.63 2.32
CA THR A 32 10.81 7.48 2.97
C THR A 32 9.40 6.95 2.65
N PRO A 33 8.52 6.76 3.66
CA PRO A 33 7.14 6.37 3.41
C PRO A 33 6.40 7.41 2.55
N ILE A 34 5.70 6.94 1.52
CA ILE A 34 4.91 7.74 0.61
C ILE A 34 3.45 7.63 1.02
N LYS A 35 2.82 8.79 1.28
CA LYS A 35 1.38 8.87 1.50
C LYS A 35 0.62 8.78 0.18
N THR A 36 -0.38 7.93 0.09
CA THR A 36 -1.08 7.62 -1.18
C THR A 36 -2.49 8.18 -1.27
N ASN A 37 -2.98 8.79 -0.19
CA ASN A 37 -4.32 9.37 -0.10
C ASN A 37 -4.28 10.84 0.33
N GLN A 38 -5.43 11.51 0.28
CA GLN A 38 -5.64 12.78 0.97
C GLN A 38 -6.20 12.52 2.36
N SER A 39 -5.72 13.26 3.37
CA SER A 39 -6.27 13.14 4.73
C SER A 39 -7.74 13.50 4.74
N GLN A 40 -8.53 12.65 5.39
CA GLN A 40 -9.95 12.88 5.55
C GLN A 40 -10.42 12.37 6.91
N PRO A 41 -10.86 13.25 7.82
CA PRO A 41 -11.31 12.85 9.16
C PRO A 41 -12.42 11.78 9.12
N GLY A 42 -12.25 10.73 9.92
CA GLY A 42 -13.21 9.63 10.01
C GLY A 42 -13.19 8.67 8.83
N HIS A 43 -12.26 8.82 7.89
CA HIS A 43 -12.00 7.87 6.82
C HIS A 43 -10.88 6.91 7.25
N TRP A 44 -11.06 5.61 7.02
CA TRP A 44 -10.06 4.58 7.27
C TRP A 44 -9.50 4.02 5.96
N TRP A 45 -8.19 3.74 5.94
CA TRP A 45 -7.50 3.13 4.81
C TRP A 45 -6.78 1.86 5.24
N ASP A 46 -7.10 0.75 4.59
CA ASP A 46 -6.59 -0.58 4.90
C ASP A 46 -5.85 -1.14 3.67
N ALA A 47 -4.55 -1.38 3.77
CA ALA A 47 -3.77 -2.09 2.77
C ALA A 47 -3.94 -3.59 2.97
N ASN A 48 -4.49 -4.28 1.96
CA ASN A 48 -4.87 -5.69 2.08
C ASN A 48 -4.01 -6.63 1.24
N GLY A 49 -3.29 -6.13 0.24
CA GLY A 49 -2.46 -6.98 -0.60
C GLY A 49 -1.64 -6.21 -1.61
N ALA A 50 -0.74 -6.94 -2.28
CA ALA A 50 0.00 -6.42 -3.40
C ALA A 50 0.35 -7.54 -4.40
N ALA A 51 0.66 -7.15 -5.64
CA ALA A 51 1.13 -8.04 -6.70
C ALA A 51 2.23 -7.35 -7.54
N ILE A 52 3.17 -8.14 -8.05
CA ILE A 52 4.21 -7.69 -8.99
C ILE A 52 3.83 -8.18 -10.38
N ALA A 53 3.77 -7.27 -11.35
CA ALA A 53 3.55 -7.60 -12.75
C ALA A 53 4.85 -8.06 -13.43
N PRO A 54 4.78 -8.78 -14.58
CA PRO A 54 5.98 -9.25 -15.28
C PRO A 54 6.92 -8.14 -15.75
N ASP A 55 6.42 -6.91 -15.89
CA ASP A 55 7.21 -5.73 -16.25
C ASP A 55 7.91 -5.06 -15.05
N GLY A 56 7.71 -5.60 -13.84
CA GLY A 56 8.27 -5.08 -12.59
C GLY A 56 7.34 -4.13 -11.84
N SER A 57 6.23 -3.68 -12.45
CA SER A 57 5.29 -2.77 -11.79
C SER A 57 4.66 -3.44 -10.57
N VAL A 58 4.49 -2.67 -9.49
CA VAL A 58 3.89 -3.17 -8.25
C VAL A 58 2.54 -2.53 -8.01
N TYR A 59 1.52 -3.36 -7.77
CA TYR A 59 0.16 -2.92 -7.49
C TYR A 59 -0.22 -3.26 -6.07
N PHE A 60 -0.76 -2.29 -5.33
CA PHE A 60 -1.27 -2.42 -3.98
C PHE A 60 -2.78 -2.30 -3.98
N LEU A 61 -3.44 -3.22 -3.28
CA LEU A 61 -4.87 -3.16 -3.05
C LEU A 61 -5.13 -2.50 -1.70
N VAL A 62 -5.89 -1.42 -1.74
CA VAL A 62 -6.29 -0.66 -0.56
C VAL A 62 -7.82 -0.61 -0.49
N ILE A 63 -8.39 -1.04 0.62
CA ILE A 63 -9.80 -0.88 0.93
C ILE A 63 -9.96 0.38 1.77
N ASN A 64 -10.93 1.22 1.44
CA ASN A 64 -11.22 2.44 2.21
C ASN A 64 -12.72 2.64 2.44
N PHE A 65 -13.03 3.24 3.59
CA PHE A 65 -14.39 3.51 4.03
C PHE A 65 -14.45 4.50 5.19
N PHE A 66 -15.54 5.25 5.31
CA PHE A 66 -15.81 6.02 6.53
C PHE A 66 -16.14 5.08 7.70
N LEU A 67 -15.61 5.36 8.89
CA LEU A 67 -15.77 4.50 10.08
C LEU A 67 -17.23 4.28 10.51
N ASN A 68 -18.11 5.25 10.22
CA ASN A 68 -19.55 5.15 10.47
C ASN A 68 -20.33 4.50 9.32
N TYR A 69 -19.68 4.19 8.21
CA TYR A 69 -20.31 3.60 7.03
C TYR A 69 -20.64 2.12 7.27
N ARG A 70 -21.72 1.65 6.63
CA ARG A 70 -22.26 0.29 6.78
C ARG A 70 -22.60 -0.35 5.43
N GLY A 71 -22.21 0.26 4.32
CA GLY A 71 -22.42 -0.26 2.96
C GLY A 71 -21.14 -0.86 2.35
N PRO A 72 -21.08 -1.01 1.02
CA PRO A 72 -19.91 -1.53 0.30
C PRO A 72 -18.68 -0.63 0.43
N ALA A 73 -17.55 -1.18 0.88
CA ALA A 73 -16.29 -0.45 0.92
C ALA A 73 -15.74 -0.17 -0.49
N GLU A 74 -14.96 0.91 -0.61
CA GLU A 74 -14.29 1.24 -1.86
C GLU A 74 -12.96 0.49 -1.98
N ILE A 75 -12.64 0.05 -3.20
CA ILE A 75 -11.37 -0.59 -3.52
C ILE A 75 -10.58 0.35 -4.41
N THR A 76 -9.38 0.71 -3.96
CA THR A 76 -8.41 1.51 -4.71
C THR A 76 -7.19 0.65 -5.03
N VAL A 77 -6.70 0.77 -6.27
CA VAL A 77 -5.42 0.19 -6.68
C VAL A 77 -4.40 1.31 -6.79
N VAL A 78 -3.29 1.18 -6.07
CA VAL A 78 -2.14 2.09 -6.14
C VAL A 78 -1.01 1.37 -6.85
N SER A 79 -0.39 2.00 -7.85
CA SER A 79 0.73 1.42 -8.60
C SER A 79 2.04 2.13 -8.29
N SER A 80 3.12 1.38 -8.19
CA SER A 80 4.51 1.83 -8.16
C SER A 80 5.21 1.37 -9.45
N HIS A 81 6.08 2.24 -9.98
CA HIS A 81 6.86 2.03 -11.22
C HIS A 81 8.34 2.28 -10.98
N ASP A 82 8.76 2.06 -9.74
CA ASP A 82 10.12 2.31 -9.25
C ASP A 82 11.13 1.42 -10.00
#